data_AF-A0A942ZAC2-F1
#
_entry.id   AF-A0A942ZAC2-F1
#
_cell.length_a   1.000
_cell.length_b   1.000
_cell.length_c   1.000
_cell.angle_alpha   90.00
_cell.angle_beta   90.00
_cell.angle_gamma   90.00
#
_symmetry.space_group_name_H-M   'P 1'
#
loop_
_entity.id
_entity.type
_entity.pdbx_description
1 polymer ?
#
loop_
_entity_poly.entity_id
_entity_poly.type
_entity_poly.pdbx_seq_one_letter_code
_entity_poly.pdbx_strand_id
1 'polypeptide(L)'
;MASVVDSIRSVYQDNYSLLKLGIFSYVIYLTYSLIIPSQPGNPMNLLFIIIIIYLYLGFCTIIMNNRINQKIETLPLIDPIKFVTTATKATILFLPFSIIGFFVVSLVVGLFNFEGLPQLIAIWLIRYFIFSFAITALINFAEKFDIKDGLHPSKILAGVADVLVYTLLCSIILAILSIFIVFPTLYLVYNFFKIGPLFYYICVFFTTLNLAIYADYWGQLHFDIESKNNYY
;
A
#
# COMPACT_ATOMS: atom_id res chain seq x y z
N MET A 1 15.36 -12.00 6.71
CA MET A 1 15.38 -10.59 7.09
C MET A 1 14.96 -9.76 5.90
N ALA A 2 13.82 -9.10 6.01
CA ALA A 2 13.31 -8.19 4.99
C ALA A 2 14.32 -7.07 4.70
N SER A 3 14.50 -6.76 3.43
CA SER A 3 15.50 -5.81 2.94
C SER A 3 14.87 -4.91 1.88
N VAL A 4 14.85 -3.61 2.18
CA VAL A 4 14.32 -2.58 1.27
C VAL A 4 15.11 -2.55 -0.04
N VAL A 5 16.42 -2.77 0.03
CA VAL A 5 17.29 -2.82 -1.16
C VAL A 5 16.91 -4.00 -2.06
N ASP A 6 16.60 -5.15 -1.47
CA ASP A 6 16.17 -6.32 -2.24
C ASP A 6 14.78 -6.12 -2.85
N SER A 7 13.87 -5.45 -2.14
CA SER A 7 12.55 -5.08 -2.68
C SER A 7 12.63 -4.07 -3.82
N ILE A 8 13.52 -3.08 -3.71
CA ILE A 8 13.81 -2.15 -4.81
C ILE A 8 14.33 -2.95 -6.00
N ARG A 9 15.32 -3.81 -5.79
CA ARG A 9 15.92 -4.61 -6.85
C ARG A 9 14.89 -5.54 -7.52
N SER A 10 14.06 -6.24 -6.75
CA SER A 10 13.05 -7.17 -7.29
C SER A 10 12.03 -6.45 -8.16
N VAL A 11 11.55 -5.28 -7.73
CA VAL A 11 10.58 -4.48 -8.50
C VAL A 11 11.19 -3.91 -9.77
N TYR A 12 12.41 -3.37 -9.71
CA TYR A 12 13.05 -2.77 -10.89
C TYR A 12 13.55 -3.80 -11.90
N GLN A 13 14.09 -4.92 -11.44
CA GLN A 13 14.65 -5.98 -12.29
C GLN A 13 13.62 -7.00 -12.75
N ASP A 14 12.34 -6.87 -12.36
CA ASP A 14 11.26 -7.69 -12.87
C ASP A 14 11.13 -7.55 -14.39
N ASN A 15 10.76 -8.65 -15.06
CA ASN A 15 10.56 -8.65 -16.51
C ASN A 15 9.49 -7.62 -16.90
N TYR A 16 9.87 -6.69 -17.79
CA TYR A 16 9.01 -5.60 -18.26
C TYR A 16 8.47 -4.71 -17.13
N SER A 17 9.23 -4.52 -16.04
CA SER A 17 8.82 -3.76 -14.85
C SER A 17 8.22 -2.38 -15.17
N LEU A 18 8.93 -1.57 -15.95
CA LEU A 18 8.49 -0.22 -16.34
C LEU A 18 7.17 -0.25 -17.12
N LEU A 19 6.96 -1.26 -17.97
CA LEU A 19 5.74 -1.40 -18.76
C LEU A 19 4.57 -1.87 -17.89
N LYS A 20 4.78 -2.86 -17.02
CA LYS A 20 3.76 -3.32 -16.06
C LYS A 20 3.32 -2.19 -15.13
N LEU A 21 4.28 -1.48 -14.53
CA LEU A 21 4.02 -0.32 -13.67
C LEU A 21 3.39 0.84 -14.42
N GLY A 22 3.85 1.12 -15.64
CA GLY A 22 3.32 2.18 -16.49
C GLY A 22 1.85 1.95 -16.87
N ILE A 23 1.51 0.74 -17.35
CA ILE A 23 0.13 0.39 -17.70
C ILE A 23 -0.78 0.48 -16.48
N PHE A 24 -0.38 -0.11 -15.34
CA PHE A 24 -1.18 -0.05 -14.12
C PHE A 24 -1.37 1.40 -13.64
N SER A 25 -0.30 2.18 -13.61
CA SER A 25 -0.34 3.60 -13.23
C SER A 25 -1.21 4.42 -14.17
N TYR A 26 -1.26 4.08 -15.46
CA TYR A 26 -2.11 4.75 -16.43
C TYR A 26 -3.60 4.50 -16.12
N VAL A 27 -3.98 3.28 -15.76
CA VAL A 27 -5.36 2.95 -15.32
C VAL A 27 -5.75 3.74 -14.07
N ILE A 28 -4.84 3.84 -13.09
CA ILE A 28 -5.06 4.65 -11.89
C ILE A 28 -5.18 6.13 -12.24
N TYR A 29 -4.32 6.64 -13.12
CA TYR A 29 -4.33 8.02 -13.57
C TYR A 29 -5.66 8.37 -14.25
N LEU A 30 -6.16 7.52 -15.15
CA LEU A 30 -7.47 7.72 -15.79
C LEU A 30 -8.58 7.77 -14.74
N THR A 31 -8.57 6.86 -13.76
CA THR A 31 -9.57 6.83 -12.69
C THR A 31 -9.50 8.08 -11.82
N TYR A 32 -8.27 8.54 -11.48
CA TYR A 32 -8.04 9.77 -10.73
C TYR A 32 -8.49 11.02 -11.49
N SER A 33 -8.32 11.06 -12.81
CA SER A 33 -8.73 12.19 -13.66
C SER A 33 -10.25 12.40 -13.71
N LEU A 34 -11.04 11.41 -13.30
CA LEU A 34 -12.50 11.51 -13.19
C LEU A 34 -12.96 12.17 -11.88
N ILE A 35 -12.05 12.37 -10.91
CA ILE A 35 -12.34 13.05 -9.66
C ILE A 35 -12.41 14.56 -9.93
N ILE A 36 -13.52 15.19 -9.56
CA ILE A 36 -13.75 16.63 -9.73
C ILE A 36 -13.28 17.36 -8.47
N PRO A 37 -12.12 18.06 -8.47
CA PRO A 37 -11.51 18.58 -7.24
C PRO A 37 -12.35 19.69 -6.57
N SER A 38 -13.16 20.40 -7.35
CA SER A 38 -14.02 21.49 -6.88
C SER A 38 -15.25 21.02 -6.09
N GLN A 39 -15.47 19.71 -5.96
CA GLN A 39 -16.64 19.14 -5.27
C GLN A 39 -16.24 18.02 -4.29
N PRO A 40 -15.54 18.32 -3.19
CA PRO A 40 -15.01 17.31 -2.26
C PRO A 40 -16.07 16.48 -1.52
N GLY A 41 -17.36 16.81 -1.61
CA GLY A 41 -18.47 16.03 -1.07
C GLY A 41 -19.29 15.24 -2.10
N ASN A 42 -18.89 15.26 -3.38
CA ASN A 42 -19.63 14.54 -4.42
C ASN A 42 -19.52 13.02 -4.20
N PRO A 43 -20.65 12.28 -4.09
CA PRO A 43 -20.63 10.83 -3.89
C PRO A 43 -19.86 10.10 -5.01
N MET A 44 -19.81 10.66 -6.22
CA MET A 44 -19.06 10.09 -7.33
C MET A 44 -17.55 10.18 -7.13
N ASN A 45 -17.05 11.27 -6.54
CA ASN A 45 -15.63 11.38 -6.18
C ASN A 45 -15.25 10.33 -5.13
N LEU A 46 -16.12 10.10 -4.14
CA LEU A 46 -15.91 9.08 -3.12
C LEU A 46 -15.87 7.67 -3.73
N LEU A 47 -16.75 7.39 -4.70
CA LEU A 47 -16.76 6.13 -5.44
C LEU A 47 -15.43 5.91 -6.19
N PHE A 48 -14.90 6.91 -6.89
CA PHE A 48 -13.62 6.78 -7.59
C PHE A 48 -12.43 6.58 -6.64
N ILE A 49 -12.44 7.22 -5.46
CA ILE A 49 -11.43 6.99 -4.43
C ILE A 49 -11.49 5.53 -3.94
N ILE A 50 -12.69 5.00 -3.71
CA ILE A 50 -12.87 3.58 -3.32
C ILE A 50 -12.34 2.66 -4.42
N ILE A 51 -12.60 2.95 -5.70
CA ILE A 51 -12.08 2.16 -6.83
C ILE A 51 -10.55 2.18 -6.83
N ILE A 52 -9.92 3.35 -6.63
CA ILE A 52 -8.44 3.45 -6.59
C ILE A 52 -7.87 2.61 -5.45
N ILE A 53 -8.47 2.68 -4.25
CA ILE A 53 -8.06 1.87 -3.09
C ILE A 53 -8.22 0.38 -3.40
N TYR A 54 -9.36 -0.02 -3.98
CA TYR A 54 -9.63 -1.39 -4.40
C TYR A 54 -8.56 -1.93 -5.37
N LEU A 55 -8.20 -1.14 -6.38
CA LEU A 55 -7.16 -1.49 -7.35
C LEU A 55 -5.79 -1.63 -6.65
N TYR A 56 -5.41 -0.71 -5.78
CA TYR A 56 -4.14 -0.81 -5.06
C TYR A 56 -4.08 -1.99 -4.09
N LEU A 57 -5.19 -2.33 -3.42
CA LEU A 57 -5.24 -3.52 -2.55
C LEU A 57 -5.02 -4.80 -3.34
N GLY A 58 -5.68 -4.95 -4.50
CA GLY A 58 -5.47 -6.08 -5.41
C GLY A 58 -4.03 -6.16 -5.91
N PHE A 59 -3.47 -5.01 -6.31
CA PHE A 59 -2.10 -4.92 -6.78
C PHE A 59 -1.08 -5.34 -5.70
N CYS A 60 -1.19 -4.77 -4.49
CA CYS A 60 -0.27 -5.07 -3.40
C CYS A 60 -0.37 -6.54 -2.94
N THR A 61 -1.58 -7.09 -2.84
CA THR A 61 -1.76 -8.49 -2.40
C THR A 61 -1.19 -9.50 -3.38
N ILE A 62 -1.27 -9.25 -4.69
CA ILE A 62 -0.67 -10.14 -5.69
C ILE A 62 0.86 -10.07 -5.61
N ILE A 63 1.45 -8.89 -5.42
CA ILE A 63 2.90 -8.75 -5.24
C ILE A 63 3.36 -9.51 -3.99
N MET A 64 2.66 -9.33 -2.86
CA MET A 64 2.94 -10.10 -1.64
C MET A 64 2.86 -11.60 -1.91
N ASN A 65 1.80 -12.08 -2.56
CA ASN A 65 1.63 -13.49 -2.90
C ASN A 65 2.77 -14.03 -3.77
N ASN A 66 3.18 -13.26 -4.78
CA ASN A 66 4.29 -13.63 -5.66
C ASN A 66 5.58 -13.75 -4.88
N ARG A 67 5.85 -12.82 -3.96
CA ARG A 67 7.04 -12.82 -3.12
C ARG A 67 7.04 -13.97 -2.10
N ILE A 68 5.93 -14.18 -1.38
CA ILE A 68 5.78 -15.24 -0.38
C ILE A 68 5.93 -16.62 -1.03
N ASN A 69 5.33 -16.82 -2.20
CA ASN A 69 5.44 -18.08 -2.94
C ASN A 69 6.70 -18.16 -3.83
N GLN A 70 7.66 -17.24 -3.66
CA GLN A 70 8.95 -17.22 -4.36
C GLN A 70 8.83 -17.35 -5.88
N LYS A 71 7.81 -16.73 -6.48
CA LYS A 71 7.65 -16.70 -7.93
C LYS A 71 8.76 -15.88 -8.57
N ILE A 72 9.10 -16.25 -9.80
CA ILE A 72 10.13 -15.57 -10.60
C ILE A 72 9.73 -14.11 -10.85
N GLU A 73 8.45 -13.87 -11.12
CA GLU A 73 7.93 -12.53 -11.37
C GLU A 73 7.38 -11.90 -10.09
N THR A 74 7.84 -10.68 -9.79
CA THR A 74 7.41 -9.92 -8.62
C THR A 74 6.10 -9.18 -8.92
N LEU A 75 6.05 -8.45 -10.02
CA LEU A 75 4.88 -7.63 -10.38
C LEU A 75 3.75 -8.50 -10.95
N PRO A 76 2.47 -8.10 -10.74
CA PRO A 76 1.34 -8.86 -11.20
C PRO A 76 1.33 -8.98 -12.73
N LEU A 77 1.10 -10.20 -13.22
CA LEU A 77 0.68 -10.45 -14.59
C LEU A 77 -0.76 -9.94 -14.77
N ILE A 78 -1.09 -9.46 -15.97
CA ILE A 78 -2.43 -8.93 -16.29
C ILE A 78 -3.40 -10.11 -16.44
N ASP A 79 -3.82 -10.68 -15.33
CA ASP A 79 -4.97 -11.60 -15.24
C ASP A 79 -6.13 -10.85 -14.55
N PRO A 80 -7.08 -10.31 -15.31
CA PRO A 80 -8.14 -9.47 -14.76
C PRO A 80 -9.09 -10.25 -13.84
N ILE A 81 -9.31 -11.54 -14.09
CA ILE A 81 -10.24 -12.36 -13.29
C ILE A 81 -9.60 -12.63 -11.92
N LYS A 82 -8.35 -13.06 -11.92
CA LYS A 82 -7.60 -13.27 -10.69
C LYS A 82 -7.43 -11.96 -9.91
N PHE A 83 -7.19 -10.86 -10.62
CA PHE A 83 -7.07 -9.55 -9.99
C PHE A 83 -8.35 -9.12 -9.28
N VAL A 84 -9.51 -9.17 -9.95
CA VAL A 84 -10.80 -8.77 -9.37
C VAL A 84 -11.19 -9.67 -8.20
N THR A 85 -10.96 -10.97 -8.31
CA THR A 85 -11.28 -11.91 -7.21
C THR A 85 -10.40 -11.65 -5.98
N THR A 86 -9.10 -11.47 -6.17
CA THR A 86 -8.17 -11.15 -5.08
C THR A 86 -8.45 -9.77 -4.48
N ALA A 87 -8.66 -8.75 -5.31
CA ALA A 87 -8.96 -7.38 -4.86
C ALA A 87 -10.25 -7.32 -4.02
N THR A 88 -11.29 -8.05 -4.43
CA THR A 88 -12.55 -8.15 -3.67
C THR A 88 -12.33 -8.77 -2.29
N LYS A 89 -11.63 -9.91 -2.22
CA LYS A 89 -11.31 -10.56 -0.94
C LYS A 89 -10.43 -9.68 -0.05
N ALA A 90 -9.42 -9.03 -0.62
CA ALA A 90 -8.54 -8.10 0.08
C ALA A 90 -9.33 -6.91 0.67
N THR A 91 -10.28 -6.37 -0.09
CA THR A 91 -11.14 -5.27 0.35
C THR A 91 -12.03 -5.69 1.51
N ILE A 92 -12.67 -6.88 1.42
CA ILE A 92 -13.47 -7.45 2.50
C ILE A 92 -12.63 -7.60 3.78
N LEU A 93 -11.39 -8.06 3.65
CA LEU A 93 -10.47 -8.22 4.76
C LEU A 93 -10.01 -6.89 5.37
N PHE A 94 -9.80 -5.86 4.55
CA PHE A 94 -9.33 -4.54 4.99
C PHE A 94 -10.43 -3.71 5.67
N LEU A 95 -11.68 -3.94 5.30
CA LEU A 95 -12.87 -3.22 5.77
C LEU A 95 -13.06 -3.20 7.30
N PRO A 96 -13.00 -4.33 8.04
CA PRO A 96 -13.16 -4.30 9.50
C PRO A 96 -12.12 -3.43 10.20
N PHE A 97 -10.86 -3.44 9.74
CA PHE A 97 -9.81 -2.59 10.30
C PHE A 97 -10.06 -1.11 10.02
N SER A 98 -10.59 -0.79 8.83
CA SER A 98 -10.95 0.59 8.47
C SER A 98 -12.09 1.13 9.33
N ILE A 99 -13.11 0.31 9.60
CA ILE A 99 -14.25 0.68 10.45
C ILE A 99 -13.79 0.88 11.90
N ILE A 100 -13.09 -0.11 12.47
CA ILE A 100 -12.55 -0.01 13.83
C ILE A 100 -11.65 1.23 13.93
N GLY A 101 -10.81 1.45 12.91
CA GLY A 101 -9.91 2.58 12.89
C GLY A 101 -10.61 3.94 12.90
N PHE A 102 -11.67 4.08 12.11
CA PHE A 102 -12.49 5.29 12.12
C PHE A 102 -13.08 5.57 13.51
N PHE A 103 -13.63 4.55 14.18
CA PHE A 103 -14.17 4.69 15.53
C PHE A 103 -13.10 5.04 16.57
N VAL A 104 -11.97 4.34 16.56
CA VAL A 104 -10.87 4.58 17.51
C VAL A 104 -10.29 5.98 17.35
N VAL A 105 -10.04 6.43 16.11
CA VAL A 105 -9.56 7.79 15.84
C VAL A 105 -10.57 8.83 16.32
N SER A 106 -11.85 8.64 16.02
CA SER A 106 -12.92 9.57 16.44
C SER A 106 -13.04 9.66 17.96
N LEU A 107 -12.92 8.53 18.66
CA LEU A 107 -12.94 8.46 20.11
C LEU A 107 -11.75 9.18 20.73
N VAL A 108 -10.52 8.93 20.24
CA VAL A 108 -9.32 9.59 20.79
C VAL A 108 -9.39 11.10 20.55
N VAL A 109 -9.81 11.52 19.36
CA VAL A 109 -9.98 12.96 19.07
C VAL A 109 -11.01 13.59 20.00
N GLY A 110 -12.13 12.92 20.27
CA GLY A 110 -13.17 13.42 21.17
C GLY A 110 -12.80 13.41 22.66
N LEU A 111 -11.96 12.47 23.10
CA LEU A 111 -11.56 12.37 24.52
C LEU A 111 -10.46 13.34 24.91
N PHE A 112 -9.48 13.57 24.03
CA PHE A 112 -8.26 14.25 24.44
C PHE A 112 -8.23 15.76 24.14
N ASN A 113 -9.18 16.31 23.38
CA ASN A 113 -9.30 17.75 23.08
C ASN A 113 -7.95 18.45 22.79
N PHE A 114 -7.00 17.73 22.18
CA PHE A 114 -5.75 18.32 21.76
C PHE A 114 -6.04 19.27 20.59
N GLU A 115 -5.50 20.48 20.61
CA GLU A 115 -5.59 21.41 19.49
C GLU A 115 -4.25 21.52 18.76
N GLY A 116 -4.30 21.69 17.44
CA GLY A 116 -3.13 21.96 16.61
C GLY A 116 -2.25 20.74 16.35
N LEU A 117 -0.93 20.95 16.32
CA LEU A 117 0.07 19.97 15.89
C LEU A 117 0.07 18.65 16.71
N PRO A 118 -0.05 18.67 18.05
CA PRO A 118 -0.05 17.43 18.85
C PRO A 118 -1.21 16.49 18.49
N GLN A 119 -2.39 17.05 18.19
CA GLN A 119 -3.55 16.29 17.77
C GLN A 119 -3.30 15.57 16.44
N LEU A 120 -2.72 16.28 15.47
CA LEU A 120 -2.38 15.72 14.17
C LEU A 120 -1.40 14.54 14.32
N ILE A 121 -0.34 14.72 15.12
CA ILE A 121 0.64 13.65 15.37
C ILE A 121 -0.04 12.43 15.99
N ALA A 122 -0.87 12.63 17.01
CA ALA A 122 -1.59 11.53 17.67
C ALA A 122 -2.51 10.77 16.70
N ILE A 123 -3.29 11.49 15.88
CA ILE A 123 -4.15 10.89 14.86
C ILE A 123 -3.35 10.05 13.87
N TRP A 124 -2.22 10.58 13.38
CA TRP A 124 -1.36 9.86 12.44
C TRP A 124 -0.74 8.61 13.05
N LEU A 125 -0.28 8.67 14.30
CA LEU A 125 0.25 7.50 15.02
C LEU A 125 -0.81 6.41 15.19
N ILE A 126 -2.04 6.79 15.55
CA ILE A 126 -3.14 5.82 15.70
C ILE A 126 -3.52 5.21 14.36
N ARG A 127 -3.67 6.02 13.32
CA ARG A 127 -3.94 5.52 11.96
C ARG A 127 -2.85 4.57 11.50
N TYR A 128 -1.59 4.88 11.79
CA TYR A 128 -0.45 4.03 11.46
C TYR A 128 -0.48 2.71 12.23
N PHE A 129 -0.84 2.75 13.51
CA PHE A 129 -1.02 1.56 14.32
C PHE A 129 -2.15 0.66 13.78
N ILE A 130 -3.31 1.21 13.45
CA ILE A 130 -4.40 0.43 12.83
C ILE A 130 -3.98 -0.13 11.46
N PHE A 131 -3.23 0.66 10.69
CA PHE A 131 -2.72 0.24 9.40
C PHE A 131 -1.78 -0.96 9.52
N SER A 132 -0.94 -1.05 10.57
CA SER A 132 -0.08 -2.23 10.76
C SER A 132 -0.88 -3.51 11.00
N PHE A 133 -2.01 -3.45 11.72
CA PHE A 133 -2.94 -4.59 11.84
C PHE A 133 -3.50 -5.00 10.48
N ALA A 134 -3.97 -4.02 9.70
CA ALA A 134 -4.54 -4.27 8.39
C ALA A 134 -3.51 -4.89 7.42
N ILE A 135 -2.27 -4.40 7.42
CA ILE A 135 -1.18 -4.95 6.60
C ILE A 135 -0.78 -6.35 7.08
N THR A 136 -0.71 -6.59 8.39
CA THR A 136 -0.39 -7.93 8.92
C THR A 136 -1.46 -8.95 8.50
N ALA A 137 -2.73 -8.57 8.59
CA ALA A 137 -3.84 -9.38 8.09
C ALA A 137 -3.73 -9.62 6.58
N LEU A 138 -3.33 -8.61 5.81
CA LEU A 138 -3.13 -8.68 4.37
C LEU A 138 -1.97 -9.63 3.98
N ILE A 139 -0.86 -9.60 4.71
CA ILE A 139 0.29 -10.49 4.52
C ILE A 139 -0.12 -11.95 4.75
N ASN A 140 -0.80 -12.22 5.86
CA ASN A 140 -1.28 -13.57 6.19
C ASN A 140 -2.31 -14.07 5.17
N PHE A 141 -3.17 -13.18 4.67
CA PHE A 141 -4.10 -13.49 3.57
C PHE A 141 -3.36 -13.78 2.26
N ALA A 142 -2.29 -13.05 1.95
CA ALA A 142 -1.62 -13.11 0.66
C ALA A 142 -0.91 -14.44 0.39
N GLU A 143 -0.61 -15.26 1.40
CA GLU A 143 0.00 -16.58 1.21
C GLU A 143 -0.89 -17.48 0.33
N LYS A 144 -2.17 -17.63 0.69
CA LYS A 144 -3.14 -18.55 0.06
C LYS A 144 -4.39 -17.89 -0.52
N PHE A 145 -4.55 -16.58 -0.36
CA PHE A 145 -5.79 -15.84 -0.63
C PHE A 145 -7.02 -16.39 0.13
N ASP A 146 -6.79 -16.92 1.34
CA ASP A 146 -7.84 -17.33 2.27
C ASP A 146 -8.08 -16.24 3.33
N ILE A 147 -9.33 -15.77 3.41
CA ILE A 147 -9.76 -14.75 4.36
C ILE A 147 -9.61 -15.24 5.80
N LYS A 148 -9.78 -16.54 6.05
CA LYS A 148 -9.64 -17.13 7.38
C LYS A 148 -8.23 -16.91 7.93
N ASP A 149 -7.22 -17.14 7.08
CA ASP A 149 -5.82 -16.95 7.44
C ASP A 149 -5.49 -15.51 7.80
N GLY A 150 -6.03 -14.55 7.05
CA GLY A 150 -5.80 -13.14 7.30
C GLY A 150 -6.53 -12.58 8.52
N LEU A 151 -7.63 -13.20 8.97
CA LEU A 151 -8.38 -12.78 10.16
C LEU A 151 -8.05 -13.59 11.43
N HIS A 152 -7.07 -14.50 11.39
CA HIS A 152 -6.65 -15.26 12.57
C HIS A 152 -5.94 -14.37 13.60
N PRO A 153 -6.51 -14.16 14.81
CA PRO A 153 -5.97 -13.21 15.78
C PRO A 153 -4.54 -13.52 16.25
N SER A 154 -4.20 -14.81 16.41
CA SER A 154 -2.86 -15.24 16.81
C SER A 154 -1.80 -14.83 15.79
N LYS A 155 -2.06 -15.07 14.49
CA LYS A 155 -1.16 -14.69 13.39
C LYS A 155 -1.01 -13.17 13.27
N ILE A 156 -2.08 -12.42 13.50
CA ILE A 156 -2.04 -10.95 13.47
C ILE A 156 -1.19 -10.41 14.63
N LEU A 157 -1.44 -10.87 15.86
CA LEU A 157 -0.74 -10.37 17.04
C LEU A 157 0.75 -10.73 17.04
N ALA A 158 1.11 -11.91 16.50
CA ALA A 158 2.50 -12.32 16.37
C ALA A 158 3.30 -11.42 15.40
N GLY A 159 2.68 -10.93 14.33
CA GLY A 159 3.36 -10.14 13.29
C GLY A 159 3.23 -8.62 13.40
N VAL A 160 2.24 -8.11 14.13
CA VAL A 160 1.87 -6.69 14.11
C VAL A 160 3.01 -5.74 14.51
N ALA A 161 3.79 -6.13 15.52
CA ALA A 161 4.89 -5.29 16.02
C ALA A 161 6.02 -5.20 14.98
N ASP A 162 6.36 -6.33 14.35
CA ASP A 162 7.35 -6.38 13.29
C ASP A 162 6.87 -5.54 12.09
N VAL A 163 5.64 -5.76 11.63
CA VAL A 163 5.07 -4.99 10.51
C VAL A 163 5.09 -3.49 10.81
N LEU A 164 4.75 -3.08 12.03
CA LEU A 164 4.77 -1.68 12.45
C LEU A 164 6.19 -1.08 12.39
N VAL A 165 7.19 -1.74 12.96
CA VAL A 165 8.57 -1.22 13.01
C VAL A 165 9.21 -1.24 11.63
N TYR A 166 9.11 -2.38 10.92
CA TYR A 166 9.77 -2.55 9.64
C TYR A 166 9.13 -1.73 8.53
N THR A 167 7.81 -1.54 8.55
CA THR A 167 7.16 -0.62 7.60
C THR A 167 7.64 0.81 7.82
N LEU A 168 7.87 1.23 9.07
CA LEU A 168 8.33 2.59 9.38
C LEU A 168 9.75 2.82 8.86
N LEU A 169 10.64 1.83 9.05
CA LEU A 169 11.99 1.86 8.49
C LEU A 169 11.97 1.92 6.96
N CYS A 170 11.12 1.12 6.31
CA CYS A 170 10.92 1.16 4.87
C CYS A 170 10.43 2.53 4.40
N SER A 171 9.51 3.15 5.13
CA SER A 171 9.01 4.50 4.83
C SER A 171 10.08 5.57 4.90
N ILE A 172 10.98 5.52 5.88
CA ILE A 172 12.09 6.47 5.99
C ILE A 172 13.02 6.35 4.77
N ILE A 173 13.40 5.12 4.39
CA ILE A 173 14.29 4.89 3.26
C ILE A 173 13.65 5.35 1.95
N LEU A 174 12.37 5.01 1.72
CA LEU A 174 11.63 5.44 0.53
C LEU A 174 11.40 6.96 0.49
N ALA A 175 11.20 7.61 1.63
CA ALA A 175 11.10 9.06 1.71
C ALA A 175 12.41 9.74 1.29
N ILE A 176 13.56 9.24 1.79
CA ILE A 176 14.88 9.72 1.39
C ILE A 176 15.07 9.53 -0.12
N LEU A 177 14.80 8.34 -0.65
CA LEU A 177 14.90 8.06 -2.08
C LEU A 177 14.00 8.97 -2.91
N SER A 178 12.77 9.22 -2.44
CA SER A 178 11.84 10.12 -3.10
C SER A 178 12.35 11.56 -3.13
N ILE A 179 12.96 12.05 -2.04
CA ILE A 179 13.55 13.41 -2.00
C ILE A 179 14.67 13.58 -3.03
N PHE A 180 15.49 12.55 -3.26
CA PHE A 180 16.62 12.66 -4.18
C PHE A 180 16.31 12.30 -5.63
N ILE A 181 15.27 11.50 -5.88
CA ILE A 181 14.95 11.02 -7.23
C ILE A 181 13.62 11.59 -7.72
N VAL A 182 12.54 11.39 -6.95
CA VAL A 182 11.18 11.75 -7.34
C VAL A 182 11.01 13.26 -7.40
N PHE A 183 11.42 13.99 -6.36
CA PHE A 183 11.28 15.45 -6.31
C PHE A 183 12.03 16.17 -7.44
N PRO A 184 13.32 15.88 -7.71
CA PRO A 184 14.01 16.48 -8.85
C PRO A 184 13.38 16.10 -10.18
N THR A 185 12.94 14.84 -10.35
CA THR A 185 12.28 14.40 -11.58
C THR A 185 10.98 15.18 -11.82
N LEU A 186 10.13 15.30 -10.80
CA LEU A 186 8.89 16.06 -10.86
C LEU A 186 9.14 17.54 -11.13
N TYR A 187 10.17 18.13 -10.53
CA TYR A 187 10.57 19.52 -10.79
C TYR A 187 10.98 19.73 -12.25
N LEU A 188 11.82 18.86 -12.80
CA LEU A 188 12.24 18.93 -14.21
C LEU A 188 11.03 18.76 -15.14
N VAL A 189 10.18 17.76 -14.89
CA VAL A 189 8.97 17.53 -15.68
C VAL A 189 8.07 18.76 -15.70
N TYR A 190 7.81 19.34 -14.51
CA TYR A 190 6.98 20.53 -14.38
C TYR A 190 7.56 21.71 -15.17
N ASN A 191 8.86 21.97 -15.03
CA ASN A 191 9.52 23.11 -15.68
C ASN A 191 9.65 22.96 -17.20
N PHE A 192 10.02 21.77 -17.69
CA PHE A 192 10.26 21.56 -19.11
C PHE A 192 8.98 21.41 -19.91
N PHE A 193 8.01 20.65 -19.38
CA PHE A 193 6.84 20.29 -20.16
C PHE A 193 5.67 21.24 -19.93
N LYS A 194 5.54 21.88 -18.76
CA LYS A 194 4.36 22.70 -18.40
C LYS A 194 3.01 21.97 -18.65
N ILE A 195 3.02 20.65 -18.79
CA ILE A 195 1.86 19.81 -19.10
C ILE A 195 1.35 19.24 -17.78
N GLY A 196 0.22 19.76 -17.30
CA GLY A 196 -0.47 19.25 -16.11
C GLY A 196 -0.75 17.74 -16.17
N PRO A 197 -1.35 17.20 -17.24
CA PRO A 197 -1.66 15.77 -17.37
C PRO A 197 -0.46 14.82 -17.19
N LEU A 198 0.66 15.13 -17.84
CA LEU A 198 1.89 14.33 -17.77
C LEU A 198 2.49 14.35 -16.37
N PHE A 199 2.48 15.51 -15.72
CA PHE A 199 2.92 15.66 -14.33
C PHE A 199 2.11 14.76 -13.39
N TYR A 200 0.77 14.79 -13.50
CA TYR A 200 -0.09 13.94 -12.68
C TYR A 200 0.13 12.44 -12.93
N TYR A 201 0.29 12.04 -14.20
CA TYR A 201 0.61 10.65 -14.54
C TYR A 201 1.94 10.21 -13.90
N ILE A 202 2.98 11.05 -13.94
CA ILE A 202 4.29 10.73 -13.35
C ILE A 202 4.21 10.65 -11.82
N CYS A 203 3.42 11.52 -11.17
CA CYS A 203 3.12 11.40 -9.73
C CYS A 203 2.45 10.06 -9.39
N VAL A 204 1.45 9.65 -10.18
CA VAL A 204 0.79 8.35 -10.00
C VAL A 204 1.78 7.21 -10.23
N PHE A 205 2.63 7.29 -11.25
CA PHE A 205 3.66 6.30 -11.53
C PHE A 205 4.60 6.08 -10.35
N PHE A 206 5.16 7.14 -9.78
CA PHE A 206 6.04 7.02 -8.60
C PHE A 206 5.29 6.53 -7.36
N THR A 207 4.01 6.87 -7.22
CA THR A 207 3.16 6.33 -6.14
C THR A 207 2.97 4.81 -6.29
N THR A 208 2.64 4.34 -7.49
CA THR A 208 2.51 2.91 -7.80
C THR A 208 3.83 2.18 -7.57
N LEU A 209 4.96 2.75 -8.00
CA LEU A 209 6.28 2.18 -7.78
C LEU A 209 6.59 2.03 -6.29
N ASN A 210 6.39 3.09 -5.49
CA ASN A 210 6.61 3.03 -4.05
C ASN A 210 5.71 1.97 -3.40
N LEU A 211 4.44 1.90 -3.79
CA LEU A 211 3.52 0.86 -3.32
C LEU A 211 3.96 -0.55 -3.72
N ALA A 212 4.51 -0.74 -4.92
CA ALA A 212 5.05 -2.03 -5.33
C ALA A 212 6.23 -2.46 -4.45
N ILE A 213 7.13 -1.52 -4.11
CA ILE A 213 8.26 -1.78 -3.21
C ILE A 213 7.77 -2.12 -1.79
N TYR A 214 6.80 -1.37 -1.26
CA TYR A 214 6.18 -1.72 0.02
C TYR A 214 5.54 -3.11 -0.02
N ALA A 215 4.82 -3.44 -1.08
CA ALA A 215 4.14 -4.72 -1.22
C ALA A 215 5.11 -5.91 -1.28
N ASP A 216 6.21 -5.78 -2.02
CA ASP A 216 7.27 -6.79 -2.02
C ASP A 216 7.90 -6.90 -0.62
N TYR A 217 8.23 -5.77 0.00
CA TYR A 217 8.83 -5.72 1.33
C TYR A 217 7.94 -6.36 2.40
N TRP A 218 6.62 -6.09 2.36
CA TRP A 218 5.64 -6.73 3.22
C TRP A 218 5.55 -8.24 2.97
N GLY A 219 5.69 -8.68 1.72
CA GLY A 219 5.82 -10.11 1.38
C GLY A 219 7.09 -10.75 1.98
N GLN A 220 8.20 -10.01 2.08
CA GLN A 220 9.41 -10.49 2.75
C GLN A 220 9.22 -10.64 4.26
N LEU A 221 8.46 -9.73 4.89
CA LEU A 221 8.18 -9.80 6.33
C LEU A 221 7.44 -11.07 6.73
N HIS A 222 6.69 -11.70 5.81
CA HIS A 222 6.04 -12.98 6.08
C HIS A 222 7.03 -14.04 6.57
N PHE A 223 8.20 -14.16 5.93
CA PHE A 223 9.20 -15.15 6.32
C PHE A 223 9.80 -14.88 7.69
N ASP A 224 9.96 -13.60 8.05
CA ASP A 224 10.46 -13.22 9.36
C ASP A 224 9.39 -13.51 10.45
N ILE A 225 8.10 -13.30 10.15
CA ILE A 225 6.97 -13.63 11.05
C ILE A 225 6.82 -15.15 11.21
N GLU A 226 6.85 -15.91 10.11
CA GLU A 226 6.68 -17.36 10.11
C GLU A 226 7.84 -18.06 10.84
N SER A 227 9.08 -17.58 10.64
CA SER A 227 10.24 -18.11 11.34
C SER A 227 10.06 -18.07 12.85
N LYS A 228 9.51 -16.99 13.41
CA LYS A 228 9.26 -16.85 14.86
C LYS A 228 8.15 -17.78 15.36
N ASN A 229 7.10 -17.99 14.57
CA ASN A 229 5.99 -18.86 14.95
C ASN A 229 6.39 -20.34 15.02
N ASN A 230 7.42 -20.77 14.30
CA ASN A 230 7.89 -22.16 14.31
C ASN A 230 8.83 -22.49 15.49
N TYR A 231 9.20 -21.51 16.31
CA TYR A 231 10.06 -21.70 17.49
C TYR A 231 9.31 -21.61 18.83
N TYR A 232 7.97 -21.49 18.81
CA TYR A 232 7.07 -21.57 19.98
C TYR A 232 6.10 -22.74 19.82
#